data_AF-A0A498NVE0-F1
#
_entry.id   AF-A0A498NVE0-F1
#
_cell.length_a   1.000
_cell.length_b   1.000
_cell.length_c   1.000
_cell.angle_alpha   90.00
_cell.angle_beta   90.00
_cell.angle_gamma   90.00
#
_symmetry.space_group_name_H-M   'P 1'
#
loop_
_entity.id
_entity.type
_entity.pdbx_description
1 polymer ?
#
loop_
_entity_poly.entity_id
_entity_poly.type
_entity_poly.pdbx_seq_one_letter_code
_entity_poly.pdbx_strand_id
1 'polypeptide(L)'
;MPLRPSARGEPGLVRDYGGVKRGEFGTLLDLLAVLVTGVDLGVRLANLQVMKKEFNDLTTRYNTLRKWLSFYDAQSCNLSVDGWIACRGKLYLFNSDKLNWSNSRDVCVLKGADLVTITNQTEQVLVQCGAKRT
;
A
#
# COMPACT_ATOMS: atom_id res chain seq x y z
N MET A 1 71.26 16.38 49.17
CA MET A 1 70.85 17.69 48.59
C MET A 1 69.51 17.48 47.89
N PRO A 2 68.41 18.13 48.33
CA PRO A 2 67.12 17.98 47.68
C PRO A 2 67.04 18.86 46.43
N LEU A 3 66.60 18.25 45.33
CA LEU A 3 66.26 18.92 44.07
C LEU A 3 64.92 19.66 44.23
N ARG A 4 64.89 20.95 43.84
CA ARG A 4 63.68 21.79 43.78
C ARG A 4 62.74 21.29 42.68
N PRO A 5 61.44 21.07 42.94
CA PRO A 5 60.45 20.91 41.87
C PRO A 5 60.03 22.30 41.36
N SER A 6 60.21 22.53 40.06
CA SER A 6 59.65 23.69 39.37
C SER A 6 58.16 23.43 39.13
N ALA A 7 57.30 24.08 39.91
CA ALA A 7 55.86 24.14 39.65
C ALA A 7 55.60 25.06 38.44
N ARG A 8 55.19 24.47 37.32
CA ARG A 8 54.48 25.20 36.27
C ARG A 8 53.32 24.33 35.80
N GLY A 9 52.24 24.35 36.59
CA GLY A 9 50.95 23.84 36.15
C GLY A 9 50.40 24.78 35.08
N GLU A 10 50.08 24.23 33.92
CA GLU A 10 49.19 24.84 32.95
C GLU A 10 47.88 25.22 33.68
N PRO A 11 47.41 26.48 33.61
CA PRO A 11 46.07 26.79 34.03
C PRO A 11 45.11 26.14 33.03
N GLY A 12 44.59 24.97 33.37
CA GLY A 12 43.40 24.44 32.73
C GLY A 12 42.33 25.52 32.81
N LEU A 13 41.93 26.03 31.65
CA LEU A 13 40.83 26.96 31.53
C LEU A 13 39.56 26.22 31.94
N VAL A 14 39.26 26.21 33.25
CA VAL A 14 37.96 25.78 33.75
C VAL A 14 36.98 26.81 33.21
N ARG A 15 36.32 26.47 32.10
CA ARG A 15 35.13 27.17 31.65
C ARG A 15 34.05 26.82 32.67
N ASP A 16 34.05 27.57 33.76
CA ASP A 16 32.88 27.68 34.62
C ASP A 16 31.80 28.35 33.77
N TYR A 17 31.03 27.54 33.06
CA TYR A 17 29.73 27.96 32.55
C TYR A 17 28.87 28.15 33.78
N GLY A 18 29.04 29.30 34.44
CA GLY A 18 28.39 29.63 35.69
C GLY A 18 26.95 29.16 35.63
N GLY A 19 26.63 28.17 36.46
CA GLY A 19 25.29 27.63 36.53
C GLY A 19 24.36 28.79 36.85
N VAL A 20 23.52 29.18 35.89
CA VAL A 20 22.49 30.20 36.11
C VAL A 20 21.63 29.68 37.24
N LYS A 21 21.77 30.29 38.43
CA LYS A 21 20.91 29.97 39.55
C LYS A 21 19.49 30.23 39.08
N ARG A 22 18.66 29.19 39.13
CA ARG A 22 17.25 29.21 38.75
C ARG A 22 16.54 30.20 39.66
N GLY A 23 16.58 31.47 39.30
CA GLY A 23 15.81 32.53 39.95
C GLY A 23 14.33 32.37 39.65
N GLU A 24 13.49 33.22 40.24
CA GLU A 24 12.04 33.23 40.01
C GLU A 24 11.65 33.34 38.52
N PHE A 25 12.52 33.89 37.67
CA PHE A 25 12.32 33.93 36.22
C PHE A 25 12.54 32.58 35.51
N GLY A 26 13.38 31.71 36.07
CA GLY A 26 13.65 30.38 35.50
C GLY A 26 12.45 29.44 35.64
N THR A 27 11.72 29.53 36.75
CA THR A 27 10.47 28.76 36.94
C THR A 27 9.37 29.22 35.99
N LEU A 28 9.31 30.51 35.69
CA LEU A 28 8.37 31.08 34.71
C LEU A 28 8.64 30.56 33.28
N LEU A 29 9.92 30.51 32.89
CA LEU A 29 10.34 29.97 31.59
C LEU A 29 10.04 28.47 31.46
N ASP A 30 10.31 27.69 32.51
CA ASP A 30 9.96 26.26 32.56
C ASP A 30 8.43 26.06 32.42
N LEU A 31 7.63 26.88 33.10
CA LEU A 31 6.17 26.84 33.01
C LEU A 31 5.67 27.14 31.59
N LEU A 32 6.25 28.16 30.92
CA LEU A 32 5.93 28.48 29.54
C LEU A 32 6.31 27.35 28.58
N ALA A 33 7.46 26.71 28.78
CA ALA A 33 7.89 25.58 27.98
C ALA A 33 6.93 24.37 28.10
N VAL A 34 6.43 24.10 29.31
CA VAL A 34 5.40 23.07 29.55
C VAL A 34 4.11 23.39 28.79
N LEU A 35 3.67 24.65 28.76
CA LEU A 35 2.48 25.06 28.01
C LEU A 35 2.68 24.87 26.49
N VAL A 36 3.83 25.29 25.96
CA VAL A 36 4.15 25.14 24.53
C VAL A 36 4.19 23.67 24.11
N THR A 37 4.86 22.82 24.88
CA THR A 37 4.92 21.37 24.60
C THR A 37 3.55 20.70 24.71
N GLY A 38 2.69 21.14 25.63
CA GLY A 38 1.30 20.68 25.72
C GLY A 38 0.47 21.00 24.48
N VAL A 39 0.61 22.21 23.92
CA VAL A 39 -0.06 22.62 22.68
C VAL A 39 0.45 21.80 21.48
N ASP A 40 1.77 21.65 21.34
CA ASP A 40 2.37 20.85 20.25
C ASP A 40 1.90 19.38 20.30
N LEU A 41 1.86 18.77 21.48
CA LEU A 41 1.33 17.42 21.66
C LEU A 41 -0.16 17.34 21.28
N GLY A 42 -0.96 18.36 21.65
CA GLY A 42 -2.37 18.46 21.26
C GLY A 42 -2.57 18.49 19.74
N VAL A 43 -1.77 19.29 19.02
CA VAL A 43 -1.78 19.34 17.55
C VAL A 43 -1.39 18.00 16.94
N ARG A 44 -0.34 17.35 17.45
CA ARG A 44 0.08 16.01 16.99
C ARG A 44 -1.01 14.97 17.20
N LEU A 45 -1.68 14.97 18.35
CA LEU A 45 -2.78 14.06 18.65
C LEU A 45 -3.97 14.29 17.72
N ALA A 46 -4.34 15.55 17.46
CA ALA A 46 -5.39 15.88 16.50
C ALA A 46 -5.05 15.38 15.09
N ASN A 47 -3.81 15.59 14.63
CA ASN A 47 -3.34 15.09 13.34
C ASN A 47 -3.35 13.56 13.25
N LEU A 48 -2.98 12.85 14.32
CA LEU A 48 -3.07 11.39 14.40
C LEU A 48 -4.51 10.90 14.28
N GLN A 49 -5.47 11.61 14.89
CA GLN A 49 -6.89 11.29 14.75
C GLN A 49 -7.41 11.49 13.32
N VAL A 50 -6.99 12.59 12.67
CA VAL A 50 -7.32 12.86 11.26
C VAL A 50 -6.79 11.75 10.36
N MET A 51 -5.51 11.39 10.48
CA MET A 51 -4.91 10.31 9.67
C MET A 51 -5.58 8.96 9.92
N LYS A 52 -5.95 8.65 11.18
CA LYS A 52 -6.68 7.41 11.51
C LYS A 52 -8.04 7.36 10.81
N LYS A 53 -8.74 8.50 10.71
CA LYS A 53 -10.02 8.61 10.02
C LYS A 53 -9.87 8.34 8.52
N GLU A 54 -8.87 8.94 7.87
CA GLU A 54 -8.60 8.71 6.45
C GLU A 54 -8.25 7.25 6.15
N PHE A 55 -7.42 6.62 6.99
CA PHE A 55 -7.08 5.21 6.85
C PHE A 55 -8.30 4.29 6.98
N ASN A 56 -9.16 4.55 7.96
CA ASN A 56 -10.39 3.78 8.17
C ASN A 56 -11.37 3.96 6.99
N ASP A 57 -11.48 5.18 6.48
CA ASP A 57 -12.30 5.49 5.30
C ASP A 57 -11.78 4.76 4.05
N LEU A 58 -10.47 4.83 3.79
CA LEU A 58 -9.83 4.12 2.69
C LEU A 58 -10.03 2.60 2.81
N THR A 59 -9.86 2.06 4.01
CA THR A 59 -10.08 0.64 4.30
C THR A 59 -11.53 0.23 4.01
N THR A 60 -12.49 1.08 4.37
CA THR A 60 -13.92 0.84 4.11
C THR A 60 -14.21 0.84 2.61
N ARG A 61 -13.68 1.81 1.87
CA ARG A 61 -13.84 1.89 0.41
C ARG A 61 -13.20 0.69 -0.28
N TYR A 62 -11.98 0.33 0.09
CA TYR A 62 -11.28 -0.83 -0.46
C TYR A 62 -12.05 -2.14 -0.21
N ASN A 63 -12.50 -2.37 1.03
CA ASN A 63 -13.26 -3.57 1.36
C ASN A 63 -14.60 -3.64 0.62
N THR A 64 -15.24 -2.49 0.41
CA THR A 64 -16.48 -2.39 -0.37
C THR A 64 -16.22 -2.75 -1.83
N LEU A 65 -15.19 -2.18 -2.45
CA LEU A 65 -14.80 -2.50 -3.82
C LEU A 65 -14.43 -3.98 -3.98
N ARG A 66 -13.69 -4.54 -3.02
CA ARG A 66 -13.31 -5.95 -3.02
C ARG A 66 -14.53 -6.87 -2.96
N LYS A 67 -15.55 -6.53 -2.18
CA LYS A 67 -16.82 -7.26 -2.14
C LYS A 67 -17.54 -7.20 -3.49
N TRP A 68 -17.67 -6.01 -4.07
CA TRP A 68 -18.29 -5.86 -5.39
C TRP A 68 -17.55 -6.64 -6.48
N LEU A 69 -16.22 -6.59 -6.47
CA LEU A 69 -15.40 -7.35 -7.42
C LEU A 69 -15.64 -8.86 -7.29
N SER A 70 -15.75 -9.38 -6.05
CA SER A 70 -16.05 -10.80 -5.82
C SER A 70 -17.44 -11.21 -6.31
N PHE A 71 -18.44 -10.34 -6.16
CA PHE A 71 -19.78 -10.57 -6.68
C PHE A 71 -19.77 -10.56 -8.22
N TYR A 72 -19.09 -9.56 -8.82
CA TYR A 72 -18.93 -9.48 -10.26
C TYR A 72 -18.23 -10.72 -10.81
N ASP A 73 -17.15 -11.19 -10.19
CA ASP A 73 -16.42 -12.39 -10.60
C ASP A 73 -17.28 -13.65 -10.58
N ALA A 74 -18.12 -13.82 -9.55
CA ALA A 74 -19.03 -14.97 -9.44
C ALA A 74 -20.10 -14.97 -10.54
N GLN A 75 -20.63 -13.79 -10.88
CA GLN A 75 -21.59 -13.62 -11.98
C GLN A 75 -20.92 -13.66 -13.35
N SER A 76 -19.64 -13.25 -13.45
CA SER A 76 -19.01 -12.83 -14.69
C SER A 76 -19.01 -13.89 -15.77
N CYS A 77 -18.97 -15.18 -15.39
CA CYS A 77 -18.69 -16.30 -16.29
C CYS A 77 -19.90 -17.23 -16.48
N ASN A 78 -21.12 -16.71 -16.31
CA ASN A 78 -22.37 -17.44 -16.51
C ASN A 78 -23.19 -16.96 -17.73
N LEU A 79 -22.77 -15.89 -18.39
CA LEU A 79 -23.50 -15.30 -19.49
C LEU A 79 -23.03 -15.91 -20.81
N SER A 80 -23.96 -16.55 -21.51
CA SER A 80 -23.78 -17.03 -22.88
C SER A 80 -24.61 -16.17 -23.83
N VAL A 81 -23.97 -15.59 -24.84
CA VAL A 81 -24.62 -14.82 -25.91
C VAL A 81 -24.15 -15.37 -27.24
N ASP A 82 -25.07 -15.90 -28.05
CA ASP A 82 -24.79 -16.46 -29.38
C ASP A 82 -23.60 -17.45 -29.43
N GLY A 83 -23.48 -18.28 -28.38
CA GLY A 83 -22.41 -19.28 -28.25
C GLY A 83 -21.10 -18.76 -27.67
N TRP A 84 -20.99 -17.46 -27.41
CA TRP A 84 -19.86 -16.84 -26.72
C TRP A 84 -20.10 -16.82 -25.22
N ILE A 85 -19.07 -17.14 -24.45
CA ILE A 85 -19.05 -17.02 -23.00
C ILE A 85 -18.44 -15.66 -22.65
N ALA A 86 -19.23 -14.78 -22.04
CA ALA A 86 -18.67 -13.60 -21.39
C ALA A 86 -18.07 -14.02 -20.05
N CYS A 87 -16.85 -13.56 -19.75
CA CYS A 87 -16.20 -13.75 -18.47
C CYS A 87 -15.16 -12.64 -18.25
N ARG A 88 -15.33 -11.89 -17.15
CA ARG A 88 -14.44 -10.80 -16.71
C ARG A 88 -14.17 -9.76 -17.78
N GLY A 89 -15.21 -9.35 -18.49
CA GLY A 89 -15.12 -8.34 -19.57
C GLY A 89 -14.47 -8.84 -20.86
N LYS A 90 -14.19 -10.14 -21.00
CA LYS A 90 -13.73 -10.79 -22.23
C LYS A 90 -14.76 -11.78 -22.74
N LEU A 91 -14.78 -11.99 -24.05
CA LEU A 91 -15.63 -12.98 -24.72
C LEU A 91 -14.78 -14.17 -25.17
N TYR A 92 -15.28 -15.38 -24.93
CA TYR A 92 -14.60 -16.63 -25.27
C TYR A 92 -15.52 -17.48 -26.15
N LEU A 93 -14.98 -18.01 -27.24
CA LEU A 93 -15.65 -18.99 -28.08
C LEU A 93 -14.88 -20.30 -28.04
N PHE A 94 -15.56 -21.39 -27.74
CA PHE A 94 -15.01 -22.74 -27.77
C PHE A 94 -15.48 -23.43 -29.04
N ASN A 95 -14.57 -23.60 -30.00
CA ASN A 95 -14.86 -24.37 -31.21
C ASN A 95 -14.71 -25.87 -30.92
N SER A 96 -15.71 -26.68 -31.27
CA SER A 96 -15.68 -28.14 -31.13
C SER A 96 -14.80 -28.82 -32.18
N ASP A 97 -14.53 -28.16 -33.32
CA ASP A 97 -13.71 -28.73 -34.39
C ASP A 97 -12.24 -28.80 -33.99
N LYS A 98 -11.64 -29.98 -34.14
CA LYS A 98 -10.20 -30.18 -33.93
C LYS A 98 -9.43 -29.72 -35.16
N LEU A 99 -8.86 -28.53 -35.08
CA LEU A 99 -8.08 -27.91 -36.15
C LEU A 99 -6.60 -27.82 -35.74
N ASN A 100 -5.71 -27.76 -36.73
CA ASN A 100 -4.34 -27.35 -36.47
C ASN A 100 -4.29 -25.88 -36.00
N TRP A 101 -3.14 -25.43 -35.51
CA TRP A 101 -3.02 -24.10 -34.93
C TRP A 101 -3.34 -22.97 -35.91
N SER A 102 -2.86 -23.07 -37.17
CA SER A 102 -3.10 -22.04 -38.20
C SER A 102 -4.58 -21.93 -38.53
N ASN A 103 -5.23 -23.05 -38.84
CA ASN A 103 -6.65 -23.09 -39.19
C ASN A 103 -7.52 -22.64 -38.02
N SER A 104 -7.15 -22.99 -36.78
CA SER A 104 -7.85 -22.50 -35.59
C SER A 104 -7.81 -20.97 -35.51
N ARG A 105 -6.64 -20.37 -35.77
CA ARG A 105 -6.48 -18.92 -35.78
C ARG A 105 -7.29 -18.27 -36.90
N ASP A 106 -7.26 -18.84 -38.10
CA ASP A 106 -8.02 -18.33 -39.25
C ASP A 106 -9.53 -18.30 -38.94
N VAL A 107 -10.06 -19.34 -38.28
CA VAL A 107 -11.46 -19.38 -37.82
C VAL A 107 -11.76 -18.31 -36.76
N CYS A 108 -10.87 -18.09 -35.79
CA CYS A 108 -11.05 -17.04 -34.79
C CYS A 108 -11.07 -15.65 -35.45
N VAL A 109 -10.14 -15.39 -36.37
CA VAL A 109 -10.03 -14.12 -37.10
C VAL A 109 -11.26 -13.88 -37.97
N LEU A 110 -11.76 -14.91 -38.66
CA LEU A 110 -13.00 -14.82 -39.46
C LEU A 110 -14.20 -14.41 -38.61
N LYS A 111 -14.21 -14.77 -37.32
CA LYS A 111 -15.25 -14.40 -36.35
C LYS A 111 -14.98 -13.09 -35.61
N GLY A 112 -13.95 -12.33 -36.01
CA GLY A 112 -13.58 -11.05 -35.39
C GLY A 112 -12.87 -11.18 -34.04
N ALA A 113 -12.26 -12.33 -33.76
CA ALA A 113 -11.51 -12.62 -32.54
C ALA A 113 -10.10 -13.16 -32.86
N ASP A 114 -9.38 -13.62 -31.83
CA ASP A 114 -8.09 -14.30 -31.98
C ASP A 114 -8.01 -15.47 -30.98
N LEU A 115 -6.99 -16.31 -31.12
CA LEU A 115 -6.73 -17.38 -30.17
C LEU A 115 -6.53 -16.84 -28.76
N VAL A 116 -7.09 -17.54 -27.78
CA VAL A 116 -7.00 -17.14 -26.37
C VAL A 116 -5.55 -17.19 -25.89
N THR A 117 -5.10 -16.10 -25.26
CA THR A 117 -3.84 -16.08 -24.51
C THR A 117 -4.17 -16.19 -23.03
N ILE A 118 -3.60 -17.18 -22.37
CA ILE A 118 -3.83 -17.42 -20.95
C ILE A 118 -2.78 -16.63 -20.15
N THR A 119 -3.24 -15.57 -19.49
CA THR A 119 -2.39 -14.63 -18.75
C THR A 119 -2.42 -14.84 -17.24
N ASN A 120 -3.39 -15.61 -16.74
CA ASN A 120 -3.57 -15.86 -15.32
C ASN A 120 -4.25 -17.20 -15.03
N GLN A 121 -4.19 -17.62 -13.76
CA GLN A 121 -4.74 -18.90 -13.31
C GLN A 121 -6.26 -19.01 -13.51
N THR A 122 -7.01 -17.92 -13.43
CA THR A 122 -8.47 -18.00 -13.63
C THR A 122 -8.83 -18.25 -15.08
N GLU A 123 -8.13 -17.62 -16.03
CA GLU A 123 -8.27 -17.91 -17.46
C GLU A 123 -7.92 -19.36 -17.76
N GLN A 124 -6.85 -19.89 -17.13
CA GLN A 124 -6.48 -21.30 -17.23
C GLN A 124 -7.63 -22.22 -16.80
N VAL A 125 -8.24 -21.96 -15.65
CA VAL A 125 -9.38 -22.74 -15.14
C VAL A 125 -10.58 -22.62 -16.07
N LEU A 126 -10.87 -21.43 -16.61
CA LEU A 126 -11.97 -21.23 -17.56
C LEU A 126 -11.76 -22.05 -18.83
N VAL A 127 -10.56 -21.99 -19.43
CA VAL A 127 -10.26 -22.73 -20.67
C VAL A 127 -10.33 -24.23 -20.43
N GLN A 128 -9.81 -24.72 -19.30
CA GLN A 128 -9.89 -26.14 -18.92
C GLN A 128 -11.32 -26.61 -18.66
N CYS A 129 -12.16 -25.80 -18.03
CA CYS A 129 -13.57 -26.15 -17.78
C CYS A 129 -14.43 -26.04 -19.05
N GLY A 130 -14.20 -25.01 -19.87
CA GLY A 130 -14.91 -24.78 -21.12
C GLY A 130 -14.62 -25.84 -22.18
N ALA A 131 -13.35 -26.22 -22.35
CA ALA A 131 -12.93 -27.27 -23.28
C ALA A 131 -13.47 -28.67 -22.94
N LYS A 132 -13.99 -28.89 -21.73
CA LYS A 132 -14.67 -30.14 -21.33
C LYS A 132 -16.15 -30.17 -21.70
N ARG A 133 -16.77 -29.03 -22.03
CA ARG A 133 -18.19 -28.93 -22.35
C ARG A 133 -18.52 -29.15 -23.83
N THR A 134 -17.49 -29.17 -24.68
CA THR A 134 -17.54 -29.41 -26.13
C THR A 134 -17.04 -30.81 -26.43
#